data_AF-A0A947KDL4-F1
#
_entry.id   AF-A0A947KDL4-F1
#
_cell.length_a   1.000
_cell.length_b   1.000
_cell.length_c   1.000
_cell.angle_alpha   90.00
_cell.angle_beta   90.00
_cell.angle_gamma   90.00
#
_symmetry.space_group_name_H-M   'P 1'
#
loop_
_entity.id
_entity.type
_entity.pdbx_description
1 polymer ?
#
loop_
_entity_poly.entity_id
_entity_poly.type
_entity_poly.pdbx_seq_one_letter_code
_entity_poly.pdbx_strand_id
1 'polypeptide(L)'
;MMKDTKHFLHFKPISGKKVIADFNGGDVTSDAGLLFLRELESELGVIQRIADVLPDRRHQSYVQHSVRQLLTQCVFQIAAGYEDANDCDHLKDDPVLKMACNRLEGSLASQPTMSRFENGFSRTDLYRIAQAFLDTFIQTHQQPGYYEMNWDGRNSAGQQVSSGIYLYRIQAGSYVKTQKMVLMK
;
A
#
# COMPACT_ATOMS: atom_id res chain seq x y z
N MET A 1 -3.36 42.37 23.38
CA MET A 1 -2.52 41.51 24.24
C MET A 1 -3.42 40.43 24.82
N MET A 2 -3.57 39.32 24.09
CA MET A 2 -4.50 38.23 24.43
C MET A 2 -3.70 37.18 25.20
N LYS A 3 -4.01 37.00 26.48
CA LYS A 3 -3.29 36.10 27.37
C LYS A 3 -3.53 34.65 26.96
N ASP A 4 -2.44 33.91 26.77
CA ASP A 4 -2.36 32.48 26.52
C ASP A 4 -3.32 31.67 27.39
N THR A 5 -4.35 31.13 26.77
CA THR A 5 -5.07 29.97 27.30
C THR A 5 -4.13 28.77 27.17
N LYS A 6 -3.92 27.99 28.24
CA LYS A 6 -2.99 26.85 28.21
C LYS A 6 -3.36 25.88 27.07
N HIS A 7 -2.55 25.86 26.02
CA HIS A 7 -2.76 25.07 24.79
C HIS A 7 -2.63 23.54 24.99
N PHE A 8 -2.12 23.12 26.15
CA PHE A 8 -1.93 21.72 26.50
C PHE A 8 -2.56 21.39 27.85
N LEU A 9 -3.36 20.33 27.89
CA LEU A 9 -3.82 19.70 29.13
C LEU A 9 -3.03 18.42 29.37
N HIS A 10 -2.35 18.35 30.52
CA HIS A 10 -1.63 17.15 30.93
C HIS A 10 -2.53 16.27 31.79
N PHE A 11 -2.66 15.00 31.43
CA PHE A 11 -3.39 14.00 32.20
C PHE A 11 -2.44 13.08 32.95
N LYS A 12 -2.98 12.35 33.93
CA LYS A 12 -2.23 11.32 34.63
C LYS A 12 -1.69 10.28 33.62
N PRO A 13 -0.40 9.91 33.69
CA PRO A 13 0.13 8.87 32.81
C PRO A 13 -0.62 7.55 32.95
N ILE A 14 -0.84 6.87 31.82
CA ILE A 14 -1.48 5.54 31.77
C ILE A 14 -0.42 4.53 31.36
N SER A 15 -0.17 3.50 32.18
CA SER A 15 0.84 2.47 31.93
C SER A 15 2.23 3.04 31.57
N GLY A 16 2.64 4.11 32.25
CA GLY A 16 3.92 4.79 32.01
C GLY A 16 3.96 5.70 30.78
N LYS A 17 2.88 5.78 30.00
CA LYS A 17 2.79 6.67 28.83
C LYS A 17 2.21 8.03 29.23
N LYS A 18 2.90 9.10 28.80
CA LYS A 18 2.44 10.48 29.00
C LYS A 18 1.18 10.72 28.16
N VAL A 19 0.14 11.28 28.78
CA VAL A 19 -1.11 11.64 28.11
C VAL A 19 -1.24 13.15 28.12
N ILE A 20 -1.37 13.75 26.94
CA ILE A 20 -1.48 15.20 26.73
C ILE A 20 -2.61 15.43 25.73
N ALA A 21 -3.53 16.35 26.00
CA ALA A 21 -4.40 16.91 24.97
C ALA A 21 -3.78 18.22 24.49
N ASP A 22 -3.43 18.26 23.21
CA ASP A 22 -3.04 19.46 22.48
C ASP A 22 -4.26 19.93 21.66
N PHE A 23 -4.64 21.19 21.82
CA PHE A 23 -5.76 21.80 21.12
C PHE A 23 -5.36 22.57 19.87
N ASN A 24 -4.06 22.72 19.60
CA ASN A 24 -3.58 23.25 18.34
C ASN A 24 -3.63 22.21 17.23
N GLY A 25 -3.44 20.92 17.59
CA GLY A 25 -3.58 19.74 16.73
C GLY A 25 -2.55 19.67 15.60
N GLY A 26 -2.37 20.74 14.83
CA GLY A 26 -1.69 20.71 13.54
C GLY A 26 -2.47 19.85 12.54
N ASP A 27 -1.80 19.48 11.47
CA ASP A 27 -2.30 18.49 10.52
C ASP A 27 -2.17 17.09 11.16
N VAL A 28 -3.28 16.59 11.71
CA VAL A 28 -3.37 15.27 12.36
C VAL A 28 -4.13 14.27 11.48
N THR A 29 -3.77 13.01 11.61
CA THR A 29 -4.46 11.91 10.96
C THR A 29 -4.53 10.69 11.89
N SER A 30 -5.57 9.89 11.74
CA SER A 30 -5.69 8.57 12.36
C SER A 30 -5.14 7.45 11.46
N ASP A 31 -4.83 7.78 10.20
CA ASP A 31 -4.61 6.82 9.12
C ASP A 31 -3.15 6.80 8.64
N ALA A 32 -2.21 7.08 9.55
CA ALA A 32 -0.77 7.07 9.29
C ALA A 32 -0.26 5.78 8.60
N GLY A 33 -0.97 4.66 8.78
CA GLY A 33 -0.68 3.37 8.15
C GLY A 33 -0.79 3.39 6.62
N LEU A 34 -1.53 4.33 6.03
CA LEU A 34 -1.67 4.46 4.57
C LEU A 34 -0.34 4.75 3.85
N LEU A 35 0.65 5.29 4.56
CA LEU A 35 2.00 5.46 3.99
C LEU A 35 2.67 4.11 3.67
N PHE A 36 2.35 3.05 4.40
CA PHE A 36 2.82 1.71 4.06
C PHE A 36 2.15 1.19 2.78
N LEU A 37 0.85 1.43 2.60
CA LEU A 37 0.14 1.05 1.37
C LEU A 37 0.69 1.82 0.16
N ARG A 38 1.07 3.07 0.33
CA ARG A 38 1.76 3.86 -0.70
C ARG A 38 3.08 3.21 -1.11
N GLU A 39 3.90 2.79 -0.15
CA GLU A 39 5.19 2.15 -0.44
C GLU A 39 4.98 0.81 -1.15
N LEU A 40 4.05 -0.01 -0.66
CA LEU A 40 3.67 -1.27 -1.30
C LEU A 40 3.16 -1.07 -2.73
N GLU A 41 2.32 -0.06 -2.98
CA GLU A 41 1.89 0.26 -4.33
C GLU A 41 3.05 0.76 -5.21
N SER A 42 4.02 1.48 -4.66
CA SER A 42 5.22 1.89 -5.39
C SER A 42 6.08 0.70 -5.81
N GLU A 43 6.11 -0.37 -5.01
CA GLU A 43 6.87 -1.59 -5.29
C GLU A 43 6.12 -2.54 -6.25
N LEU A 44 4.83 -2.78 -6.00
CA LEU A 44 4.02 -3.77 -6.72
C LEU A 44 3.35 -3.20 -7.98
N GLY A 45 3.00 -1.91 -7.97
CA GLY A 45 2.37 -1.20 -9.08
C GLY A 45 0.98 -1.74 -9.47
N VAL A 46 0.23 -2.30 -8.52
CA VAL A 46 -1.07 -2.96 -8.80
C VAL A 46 -2.09 -1.93 -9.30
N ILE A 47 -2.24 -0.82 -8.57
CA ILE A 47 -3.19 0.25 -8.90
C ILE A 47 -2.78 0.91 -10.21
N GLN A 48 -1.48 1.13 -10.44
CA GLN A 48 -0.97 1.65 -11.71
C GLN A 48 -1.39 0.77 -12.90
N ARG A 49 -1.16 -0.55 -12.82
CA ARG A 49 -1.51 -1.48 -13.90
C ARG A 49 -3.00 -1.51 -14.18
N ILE A 50 -3.82 -1.42 -13.14
CA ILE A 50 -5.29 -1.31 -13.28
C ILE A 50 -5.67 0.01 -13.95
N ALA A 51 -5.04 1.12 -13.55
CA ALA A 51 -5.30 2.42 -14.15
C ALA A 51 -4.97 2.44 -15.66
N ASP A 52 -3.89 1.77 -16.08
CA ASP A 52 -3.42 1.75 -17.47
C ASP A 52 -4.38 1.03 -18.43
N VAL A 53 -5.15 0.05 -17.94
CA VAL A 53 -6.12 -0.69 -18.77
C VAL A 53 -7.49 -0.01 -18.83
N LEU A 54 -7.72 1.00 -17.99
CA LEU A 54 -9.00 1.70 -17.89
C LEU A 54 -9.04 2.94 -18.79
N PRO A 55 -9.97 3.01 -19.74
CA PRO A 55 -10.09 4.17 -20.61
C PRO A 55 -10.73 5.34 -19.86
N ASP A 56 -10.07 6.51 -19.87
CA ASP A 56 -10.66 7.73 -19.35
C ASP A 56 -11.61 8.36 -20.39
N ARG A 57 -12.91 8.08 -20.23
CA ARG A 57 -13.97 8.57 -21.13
C ARG A 57 -14.38 10.03 -20.84
N ARG A 58 -13.81 10.66 -19.81
CA ARG A 58 -14.14 12.03 -19.43
C ARG A 58 -13.46 13.00 -20.39
N HIS A 59 -14.09 14.14 -20.60
CA HIS A 59 -13.51 15.20 -21.42
C HIS A 59 -12.30 15.81 -20.71
N GLN A 60 -11.11 15.63 -21.30
CA GLN A 60 -9.83 15.85 -20.63
C GLN A 60 -9.60 17.28 -20.14
N SER A 61 -10.21 18.30 -20.77
CA SER A 61 -10.11 19.70 -20.31
C SER A 61 -10.75 19.96 -18.95
N TYR A 62 -11.61 19.07 -18.46
CA TYR A 62 -12.28 19.17 -17.16
C TYR A 62 -11.72 18.18 -16.13
N VAL A 63 -10.69 17.40 -16.50
CA VAL A 63 -10.11 16.38 -15.63
C VAL A 63 -9.10 17.03 -14.67
N GLN A 64 -9.42 17.04 -13.39
CA GLN A 64 -8.52 17.48 -12.30
C GLN A 64 -7.81 16.31 -11.59
N HIS A 65 -8.41 15.12 -11.68
CA HIS A 65 -7.94 13.88 -11.05
C HIS A 65 -7.85 12.78 -12.10
N SER A 66 -6.65 12.23 -12.30
CA SER A 66 -6.45 11.11 -13.22
C SER A 66 -7.18 9.86 -12.72
N VAL A 67 -7.42 8.90 -13.61
CA VAL A 67 -7.99 7.59 -13.23
C VAL A 67 -7.14 6.93 -12.14
N ARG A 68 -5.81 6.99 -12.25
CA ARG A 68 -4.90 6.50 -11.21
C ARG A 68 -5.16 7.18 -9.87
N GLN A 69 -5.26 8.51 -9.83
CA GLN A 69 -5.50 9.24 -8.57
C GLN A 69 -6.83 8.85 -7.93
N LEU A 70 -7.89 8.68 -8.73
CA LEU A 70 -9.20 8.26 -8.24
C LEU A 70 -9.18 6.81 -7.74
N LEU A 71 -8.52 5.90 -8.46
CA LEU A 71 -8.33 4.52 -8.00
C LEU A 71 -7.52 4.45 -6.70
N THR A 72 -6.40 5.18 -6.61
CA THR A 72 -5.54 5.19 -5.42
C THR A 72 -6.32 5.69 -4.21
N GLN A 73 -7.06 6.79 -4.37
CA GLN A 73 -7.92 7.31 -3.31
C GLN A 73 -8.97 6.28 -2.89
N CYS A 74 -9.72 5.70 -3.84
CA CYS A 74 -10.75 4.69 -3.58
C CYS A 74 -10.19 3.48 -2.82
N VAL A 75 -9.10 2.87 -3.32
CA VAL A 75 -8.49 1.68 -2.72
C VAL A 75 -7.95 1.97 -1.32
N PHE A 76 -7.33 3.14 -1.11
CA PHE A 76 -6.75 3.48 0.18
C PHE A 76 -7.83 3.85 1.22
N GLN A 77 -8.91 4.50 0.81
CA GLN A 77 -10.05 4.76 1.69
C GLN A 77 -10.70 3.45 2.13
N ILE A 78 -10.98 2.51 1.20
CA ILE A 78 -11.48 1.17 1.53
C ILE A 78 -10.53 0.45 2.49
N ALA A 79 -9.23 0.48 2.24
CA ALA A 79 -8.24 -0.17 3.10
C ALA A 79 -8.15 0.44 4.51
N ALA A 80 -8.46 1.73 4.66
CA ALA A 80 -8.55 2.40 5.96
C ALA A 80 -9.93 2.24 6.63
N GLY A 81 -10.89 1.56 5.99
CA GLY A 81 -12.23 1.30 6.52
C GLY A 81 -13.28 2.37 6.17
N TYR A 82 -12.97 3.25 5.20
CA TYR A 82 -13.87 4.28 4.68
C TYR A 82 -14.36 3.85 3.29
N GLU A 83 -15.38 3.00 3.28
CA GLU A 83 -15.87 2.38 2.04
C GLU A 83 -16.87 3.27 1.28
N ASP A 84 -17.47 4.25 1.96
CA ASP A 84 -18.54 5.05 1.38
C ASP A 84 -17.98 6.30 0.66
N ALA A 85 -18.53 6.62 -0.51
CA ALA A 85 -18.09 7.78 -1.27
C ALA A 85 -18.26 9.12 -0.51
N ASN A 86 -19.15 9.21 0.49
CA ASN A 86 -19.33 10.42 1.31
C ASN A 86 -18.10 10.70 2.20
N ASP A 87 -17.33 9.69 2.58
CA ASP A 87 -16.09 9.84 3.34
C ASP A 87 -15.06 10.68 2.57
N CYS A 88 -15.14 10.71 1.23
CA CYS A 88 -14.29 11.55 0.40
C CYS A 88 -14.35 13.03 0.79
N ASP A 89 -15.53 13.57 1.12
CA ASP A 89 -15.64 14.98 1.47
C ASP A 89 -15.00 15.31 2.83
N HIS A 90 -14.97 14.33 3.74
CA HIS A 90 -14.30 14.44 5.03
C HIS A 90 -12.77 14.24 4.93
N LEU A 91 -12.32 13.34 4.05
CA LEU A 91 -10.92 12.89 3.99
C LEU A 91 -10.10 13.57 2.89
N LYS A 92 -10.71 14.32 1.96
CA LYS A 92 -9.99 14.91 0.82
C LYS A 92 -8.84 15.85 1.19
N ASP A 93 -8.88 16.39 2.40
CA ASP A 93 -7.87 17.30 2.94
C ASP A 93 -7.02 16.65 4.05
N ASP A 94 -7.23 15.35 4.35
CA ASP A 94 -6.38 14.61 5.29
C ASP A 94 -4.93 14.59 4.78
N PRO A 95 -3.95 15.00 5.61
CA PRO A 95 -2.57 15.17 5.19
C PRO A 95 -1.92 13.84 4.76
N VAL A 96 -2.23 12.73 5.45
CA VAL A 96 -1.65 11.42 5.14
C VAL A 96 -2.32 10.78 3.95
N LEU A 97 -3.64 10.87 3.79
CA LEU A 97 -4.31 10.36 2.61
C LEU A 97 -3.84 11.11 1.35
N LYS A 98 -3.65 12.43 1.47
CA LYS A 98 -3.02 13.25 0.41
C LYS A 98 -1.61 12.80 0.07
N MET A 99 -0.77 12.58 1.09
CA MET A 99 0.58 12.02 0.89
C MET A 99 0.53 10.62 0.25
N ALA A 100 -0.35 9.75 0.73
CA ALA A 100 -0.54 8.40 0.23
C ALA A 100 -0.93 8.39 -1.26
N CYS A 101 -1.80 9.33 -1.67
CA CYS A 101 -2.22 9.51 -3.05
C CYS A 101 -1.24 10.32 -3.93
N ASN A 102 -0.04 10.66 -3.42
CA ASN A 102 0.94 11.54 -4.08
C ASN A 102 0.34 12.89 -4.55
N ARG A 103 -0.53 13.50 -3.74
CA ARG A 103 -1.16 14.79 -4.03
C ARG A 103 -1.11 15.73 -2.83
N LEU A 104 0.03 16.40 -2.66
CA LEU A 104 0.25 17.37 -1.59
C LEU A 104 -0.53 18.66 -1.81
N GLU A 105 -0.63 19.11 -3.06
CA GLU A 105 -1.30 20.35 -3.44
C GLU A 105 -2.78 20.14 -3.79
N GLY A 106 -3.63 21.03 -3.27
CA GLY A 106 -5.09 20.95 -3.41
C GLY A 106 -5.72 19.77 -2.67
N SER A 107 -7.03 19.61 -2.85
CA SER A 107 -7.79 18.51 -2.26
C SER A 107 -7.76 17.26 -3.15
N LEU A 108 -8.01 16.10 -2.56
CA LEU A 108 -8.40 14.89 -3.29
C LEU A 108 -9.81 15.02 -3.87
N ALA A 109 -10.29 13.98 -4.56
CA ALA A 109 -11.58 14.02 -5.20
C ALA A 109 -12.71 14.08 -4.16
N SER A 110 -13.72 14.89 -4.46
CA SER A 110 -14.95 15.02 -3.66
C SER A 110 -15.88 13.82 -3.86
N GLN A 111 -16.87 13.69 -2.97
CA GLN A 111 -17.93 12.67 -3.05
C GLN A 111 -18.56 12.54 -4.45
N PRO A 112 -19.04 13.62 -5.11
CA PRO A 112 -19.70 13.48 -6.40
C PRO A 112 -18.73 13.08 -7.52
N THR A 113 -17.44 13.40 -7.37
CA THR A 113 -16.41 12.99 -8.31
C THR A 113 -16.11 11.50 -8.18
N MET A 114 -16.00 10.99 -6.95
CA MET A 114 -15.80 9.57 -6.69
C MET A 114 -17.01 8.74 -7.13
N SER A 115 -18.23 9.17 -6.77
CA SER A 115 -19.46 8.46 -7.14
C SER A 115 -19.62 8.30 -8.66
N ARG A 116 -19.34 9.36 -9.45
CA ARG A 116 -19.36 9.27 -10.92
C ARG A 116 -18.28 8.33 -11.46
N PHE A 117 -17.12 8.29 -10.82
CA PHE A 117 -16.02 7.43 -11.21
C PHE A 117 -16.34 5.96 -11.00
N GLU A 118 -16.80 5.59 -9.79
CA GLU A 118 -17.18 4.22 -9.43
C GLU A 118 -18.32 3.68 -10.30
N ASN A 119 -19.30 4.53 -10.62
CA ASN A 119 -20.43 4.18 -11.47
C ASN A 119 -20.12 4.25 -12.98
N GLY A 120 -18.88 4.62 -13.36
CA GLY A 120 -18.46 4.80 -14.74
C GLY A 120 -17.97 3.53 -15.44
N PHE A 121 -17.84 2.41 -14.72
CA PHE A 121 -17.26 1.18 -15.25
C PHE A 121 -18.27 0.30 -15.98
N SER A 122 -17.93 -0.08 -17.20
CA SER A 122 -18.67 -1.06 -17.99
C SER A 122 -18.24 -2.50 -17.66
N ARG A 123 -19.02 -3.49 -18.11
CA ARG A 123 -18.63 -4.91 -18.03
C ARG A 123 -17.25 -5.18 -18.63
N THR A 124 -16.94 -4.55 -19.75
CA THR A 124 -15.63 -4.70 -20.41
C THR A 124 -14.50 -4.15 -19.55
N ASP A 125 -14.74 -3.04 -18.85
CA ASP A 125 -13.74 -2.48 -17.93
C ASP A 125 -13.48 -3.44 -16.76
N LEU A 126 -14.52 -4.04 -16.19
CA LEU A 126 -14.37 -5.04 -15.13
C LEU A 126 -13.52 -6.25 -15.57
N TYR A 127 -13.71 -6.73 -16.81
CA TYR A 127 -12.85 -7.79 -17.36
C TYR A 127 -11.39 -7.36 -17.50
N ARG A 128 -11.14 -6.12 -17.93
CA ARG A 128 -9.77 -5.58 -18.03
C ARG A 128 -9.10 -5.48 -16.66
N ILE A 129 -9.84 -5.03 -15.64
CA ILE A 129 -9.36 -5.00 -14.25
C ILE A 129 -9.00 -6.42 -13.79
N ALA A 130 -9.88 -7.40 -14.03
CA ALA A 130 -9.64 -8.79 -13.64
C ALA A 130 -8.39 -9.38 -14.34
N GLN A 131 -8.19 -9.08 -15.62
CA GLN A 131 -6.98 -9.47 -16.36
C GLN A 131 -5.73 -8.82 -15.78
N ALA A 132 -5.76 -7.50 -15.50
CA ALA A 132 -4.63 -6.80 -14.89
C ALA A 132 -4.24 -7.38 -13.52
N PHE A 133 -5.22 -7.78 -12.70
CA PHE A 133 -4.96 -8.50 -11.45
C PHE A 133 -4.29 -9.85 -11.68
N LEU A 134 -4.81 -10.65 -12.61
CA LEU A 134 -4.23 -11.96 -12.92
C LEU A 134 -2.80 -11.84 -13.45
N ASP A 135 -2.54 -10.91 -14.35
CA ASP A 135 -1.21 -10.66 -14.91
C ASP A 135 -0.23 -10.24 -13.82
N THR A 136 -0.67 -9.39 -12.90
CA THR A 136 0.13 -8.97 -11.72
C THR A 136 0.43 -10.16 -10.82
N PHE A 137 -0.56 -11.02 -10.55
CA PHE A 137 -0.37 -12.23 -9.76
C PHE A 137 0.63 -13.19 -10.41
N ILE A 138 0.50 -13.47 -11.71
CA ILE A 138 1.40 -14.36 -12.47
C ILE A 138 2.83 -13.82 -12.51
N GLN A 139 2.99 -12.50 -12.60
CA GLN A 139 4.33 -11.88 -12.61
C GLN A 139 4.99 -11.91 -11.22
N THR A 140 4.22 -11.81 -10.14
CA THR A 140 4.73 -11.75 -8.76
C THR A 140 4.93 -13.14 -8.14
N HIS A 141 4.19 -14.15 -8.61
CA HIS A 141 4.35 -15.52 -8.17
C HIS A 141 5.32 -16.25 -9.09
N GLN A 142 6.36 -16.86 -8.51
CA GLN A 142 7.35 -17.67 -9.21
C GLN A 142 6.67 -18.60 -10.22
N GLN A 143 6.89 -18.34 -11.51
CA GLN A 143 6.36 -19.18 -12.58
C GLN A 143 6.87 -20.62 -12.39
N PRO A 144 6.05 -21.65 -12.67
CA PRO A 144 6.54 -23.01 -12.71
C PRO A 144 7.80 -23.10 -13.59
N GLY A 145 8.91 -23.54 -13.01
CA GLY A 145 10.21 -23.48 -13.69
C GLY A 145 11.36 -23.97 -12.84
N TYR A 146 12.56 -23.99 -13.43
CA TYR A 146 13.79 -24.35 -12.74
C TYR A 146 14.39 -23.10 -12.11
N TYR A 147 14.62 -23.16 -10.79
CA TYR A 147 15.30 -22.11 -10.03
C TYR A 147 16.65 -22.62 -9.55
N GLU A 148 17.71 -21.86 -9.80
CA GLU A 148 19.04 -22.12 -9.28
C GLU A 148 19.31 -21.19 -8.09
N MET A 149 19.68 -21.77 -6.95
CA MET A 149 20.07 -21.02 -5.75
C MET A 149 21.50 -21.41 -5.37
N ASN A 150 22.36 -20.41 -5.25
CA ASN A 150 23.75 -20.57 -4.83
C ASN A 150 23.88 -20.22 -3.35
N TRP A 151 24.31 -21.20 -2.54
CA TRP A 151 24.66 -20.95 -1.15
C TRP A 151 26.15 -20.56 -1.05
N ASP A 152 26.42 -19.46 -0.35
CA ASP A 152 27.76 -18.89 -0.17
C ASP A 152 28.60 -19.57 0.94
N GLY A 153 28.08 -20.64 1.54
CA GLY A 153 28.76 -21.40 2.59
C GLY A 153 28.81 -20.68 3.94
N ARG A 154 27.89 -19.74 4.20
CA ARG A 154 27.79 -19.05 5.49
C ARG A 154 26.59 -19.52 6.32
N ASN A 155 26.75 -19.48 7.65
CA ASN A 155 25.66 -19.71 8.60
C ASN A 155 24.90 -18.40 8.90
N SER A 156 23.88 -18.47 9.76
CA SER A 156 23.05 -17.31 10.16
C SER A 156 23.81 -16.21 10.90
N ALA A 157 25.00 -16.49 11.45
CA ALA A 157 25.89 -15.50 12.05
C ALA A 157 26.87 -14.88 11.03
N GLY A 158 26.72 -15.18 9.74
CA GLY A 158 27.61 -14.73 8.67
C GLY A 158 28.98 -15.41 8.64
N GLN A 159 29.19 -16.44 9.47
CA GLN A 159 30.46 -17.16 9.58
C GLN A 159 30.54 -18.27 8.52
N GLN A 160 31.73 -18.46 7.97
CA GLN A 160 31.99 -19.50 6.98
C GLN A 160 31.98 -20.89 7.64
N VAL A 161 31.23 -21.81 7.07
CA VAL A 161 31.11 -23.18 7.59
C VAL A 161 32.24 -24.09 7.07
N SER A 162 32.40 -25.28 7.66
CA SER A 162 33.43 -26.26 7.25
C SER A 162 33.06 -26.96 5.94
N SER A 163 34.05 -27.49 5.21
CA SER A 163 33.76 -28.41 4.10
C SER A 163 33.04 -29.65 4.64
N GLY A 164 32.02 -30.14 3.94
CA GLY A 164 31.23 -31.27 4.40
C GLY A 164 29.88 -31.40 3.72
N ILE A 165 29.08 -32.35 4.22
CA ILE A 165 27.72 -32.60 3.74
C ILE A 165 26.75 -31.73 4.54
N TYR A 166 25.92 -30.97 3.83
CA TYR A 166 24.85 -30.15 4.37
C TYR A 166 23.50 -30.66 3.89
N LEU A 167 22.47 -30.47 4.70
CA LEU A 167 21.10 -30.76 4.31
C LEU A 167 20.37 -29.44 4.04
N TYR A 168 19.71 -29.34 2.90
CA TYR A 168 18.76 -28.26 2.64
C TYR A 168 17.35 -28.85 2.49
N ARG A 169 16.36 -28.05 2.88
CA ARG A 169 14.94 -28.37 2.78
C ARG A 169 14.28 -27.35 1.87
N ILE A 170 13.62 -27.83 0.82
CA ILE A 170 12.73 -27.04 -0.02
C ILE A 170 11.30 -27.29 0.46
N GLN A 171 10.54 -26.22 0.66
CA GLN A 171 9.12 -26.26 0.96
C GLN A 171 8.35 -25.37 -0.03
N ALA A 172 7.35 -25.95 -0.69
CA ALA A 172 6.48 -25.25 -1.63
C ALA A 172 5.02 -25.70 -1.40
N GLY A 173 4.23 -24.86 -0.72
CA GLY A 173 2.90 -25.25 -0.25
C GLY A 173 2.96 -26.49 0.65
N SER A 174 2.28 -27.57 0.27
CA SER A 174 2.29 -28.87 0.97
C SER A 174 3.48 -29.76 0.61
N TYR A 175 4.26 -29.41 -0.40
CA TYR A 175 5.44 -30.17 -0.81
C TYR A 175 6.63 -29.85 0.09
N VAL A 176 7.27 -30.89 0.65
CA VAL A 176 8.52 -30.77 1.40
C VAL A 176 9.51 -31.80 0.87
N LYS A 177 10.70 -31.35 0.48
CA LYS A 177 11.80 -32.23 0.06
C LYS A 177 13.10 -31.82 0.74
N THR A 178 13.81 -32.79 1.29
CA THR A 178 15.15 -32.60 1.87
C THR A 178 16.18 -33.26 0.97
N GLN A 179 17.27 -32.57 0.68
CA GLN A 179 18.36 -33.08 -0.15
C GLN A 179 19.72 -32.76 0.49
N LYS A 180 20.72 -33.57 0.13
CA LYS A 180 22.11 -33.38 0.54
C LYS A 180 22.80 -32.46 -0.47
N MET A 181 23.56 -31.50 0.03
CA MET A 181 24.50 -30.67 -0.71
C MET A 181 25.90 -30.93 -0.17
N VAL A 182 26.91 -30.92 -1.03
CA VAL A 182 28.32 -31.07 -0.61
C VAL A 182 28.99 -29.72 -0.79
N LEU A 183 29.52 -29.16 0.30
CA LEU A 183 30.38 -27.99 0.26
C LEU A 183 31.83 -28.45 0.28
N MET A 184 32.57 -28.14 -0.78
CA MET A 184 34.01 -28.31 -0.86
C MET A 184 34.64 -26.91 -0.94
N LYS A 185 35.80 -26.75 -0.30
CA LYS A 185 36.60 -25.52 -0.34
C LYS A 185 37.84 -25.77 -1.20
#